data_AF-A0A318JMS4-F1
#
_entry.id   AF-A0A318JMS4-F1
#
_cell.length_a   1.000
_cell.length_b   1.000
_cell.length_c   1.000
_cell.angle_alpha   90.00
_cell.angle_beta   90.00
_cell.angle_gamma   90.00
#
_symmetry.space_group_name_H-M   'P 1'
#
loop_
_entity.id
_entity.type
_entity.pdbx_description
1 polymer ?
#
loop_
_entity_poly.entity_id
_entity_poly.type
_entity_poly.pdbx_seq_one_letter_code
_entity_poly.pdbx_strand_id
1 'polypeptide(L)'
;MTTLEIKPPINIQGWADFAGADTLSQLIWDGLSEAGGTWHYMNFTAAMSIWESILDGSSITIYYQDERLTQLLVTPGIAYDYLLPLIQKFQLTAMP
;
A
#
# COMPACT_ATOMS: atom_id res chain seq x y z
N MET A 1 12.68 -7.85 -8.95
CA MET A 1 11.64 -8.42 -8.05
C MET A 1 10.30 -8.19 -8.73
N THR A 2 9.39 -9.16 -8.69
CA THR A 2 8.04 -8.99 -9.26
C THR A 2 7.19 -8.21 -8.26
N THR A 3 6.63 -7.09 -8.69
CA THR A 3 5.67 -6.32 -7.89
C THR A 3 4.40 -7.14 -7.68
N LEU A 4 3.86 -7.11 -6.47
CA LEU A 4 2.60 -7.74 -6.10
C LEU A 4 1.51 -6.67 -6.02
N GLU A 5 0.34 -6.95 -6.59
CA GLU A 5 -0.86 -6.17 -6.39
C GLU A 5 -1.62 -6.70 -5.17
N ILE A 6 -1.87 -5.83 -4.19
CA ILE A 6 -2.75 -6.12 -3.07
C ILE A 6 -4.18 -5.81 -3.50
N LYS A 7 -5.11 -6.76 -3.28
CA LYS A 7 -6.53 -6.60 -3.61
C LYS A 7 -7.44 -6.79 -2.40
N PRO A 8 -8.64 -6.18 -2.44
CA PRO A 8 -9.72 -6.54 -1.53
C PRO A 8 -10.01 -8.05 -1.53
N PRO A 9 -10.77 -8.55 -0.53
CA PRO A 9 -11.23 -9.94 -0.51
C PRO A 9 -11.93 -10.33 -1.82
N ILE A 10 -11.81 -11.60 -2.23
CA ILE A 10 -12.25 -12.08 -3.57
C ILE A 10 -13.76 -11.88 -3.85
N ASN A 11 -14.57 -11.72 -2.81
CA ASN A 11 -16.01 -11.46 -2.90
C ASN A 11 -16.35 -9.97 -3.03
N ILE A 12 -15.35 -9.09 -3.08
CA ILE A 12 -15.49 -7.65 -3.25
C ILE A 12 -15.02 -7.28 -4.66
N GLN A 13 -15.86 -6.56 -5.42
CA GLN A 13 -15.61 -6.26 -6.83
C GLN A 13 -14.43 -5.28 -7.04
N GLY A 14 -14.12 -4.45 -6.04
CA GLY A 14 -12.96 -3.57 -6.06
C GLY A 14 -12.87 -2.68 -4.83
N TRP A 15 -11.91 -1.75 -4.84
CA TRP A 15 -11.66 -0.86 -3.70
C TRP A 15 -12.85 0.04 -3.35
N ALA A 16 -13.67 0.42 -4.33
CA ALA A 16 -14.87 1.24 -4.10
C ALA A 16 -15.92 0.53 -3.22
N ASP A 17 -16.00 -0.80 -3.29
CA ASP A 17 -16.94 -1.62 -2.52
C ASP A 17 -16.32 -2.15 -1.22
N PHE A 18 -15.02 -1.93 -1.03
CA PHE A 18 -14.31 -2.37 0.14
C PHE A 18 -14.50 -1.38 1.30
N ALA A 19 -15.38 -1.71 2.23
CA ALA A 19 -15.68 -0.85 3.39
C ALA A 19 -14.47 -0.46 4.25
N GLY A 20 -13.39 -1.24 4.22
CA GLY A 20 -12.15 -0.96 4.94
C GLY A 20 -11.17 -0.03 4.23
N ALA A 21 -11.46 0.43 3.00
CA ALA A 21 -10.48 1.14 2.15
C ALA A 21 -9.94 2.42 2.80
N ASP A 22 -10.83 3.28 3.32
CA ASP A 22 -10.44 4.55 3.94
C ASP A 22 -9.61 4.31 5.22
N THR A 23 -10.01 3.32 6.02
CA THR A 23 -9.27 2.97 7.25
C THR A 23 -7.91 2.36 6.93
N LEU A 24 -7.82 1.54 5.88
CA LEU A 24 -6.55 0.99 5.40
C LEU A 24 -5.62 2.12 4.93
N SER A 25 -6.12 3.03 4.09
CA SER A 25 -5.35 4.18 3.59
C SER A 25 -4.79 5.01 4.75
N GLN A 26 -5.63 5.35 5.72
CA GLN A 26 -5.21 6.11 6.90
C GLN A 26 -4.12 5.38 7.70
N LEU A 27 -4.27 4.07 7.94
CA LEU A 27 -3.28 3.28 8.69
C LEU A 27 -1.92 3.20 7.98
N ILE A 28 -1.91 3.14 6.64
CA ILE A 28 -0.67 3.16 5.86
C ILE A 28 0.00 4.54 6.00
N TRP A 29 -0.76 5.63 5.83
CA TRP A 29 -0.23 6.98 5.94
C TRP A 29 0.29 7.31 7.35
N ASP A 30 -0.41 6.88 8.39
CA ASP A 30 -0.01 7.14 9.78
C ASP A 30 1.25 6.36 10.19
N GLY A 31 1.50 5.22 9.55
CA GLY A 31 2.64 4.36 9.90
C GLY A 31 3.89 4.58 9.06
N LEU A 32 3.83 5.37 7.98
CA LEU A 32 4.97 5.67 7.12
C LEU A 32 5.50 7.09 7.41
N SER A 33 6.81 7.21 7.57
CA SER A 33 7.44 8.50 7.86
C SER A 33 8.90 8.53 7.44
N GLU A 34 9.32 9.64 6.82
CA GLU A 34 10.74 9.91 6.55
C GLU A 34 11.53 10.20 7.83
N ALA A 35 10.88 10.66 8.91
CA ALA A 35 11.56 11.03 10.17
C ALA A 35 12.24 9.84 10.86
N GLY A 36 11.77 8.62 10.59
CA GLY A 36 12.38 7.38 11.09
C GLY A 36 13.60 6.91 10.29
N GLY A 37 13.96 7.59 9.19
CA GLY A 37 15.11 7.26 8.33
C GLY A 37 15.02 5.91 7.61
N THR A 38 13.88 5.22 7.67
CA THR A 38 13.65 3.93 7.00
C THR A 38 13.00 4.12 5.63
N TRP A 39 12.17 5.16 5.49
CA TRP A 39 11.36 5.38 4.30
C TRP A 39 11.78 6.65 3.57
N HIS A 40 11.73 6.60 2.25
CA HIS A 40 11.80 7.74 1.37
C HIS A 40 10.47 7.94 0.65
N TYR A 41 9.92 9.15 0.73
CA TYR A 41 8.65 9.48 0.08
C TYR A 41 8.88 10.07 -1.31
N MET A 42 8.16 9.54 -2.29
CA MET A 42 8.13 10.06 -3.66
C MET A 42 6.70 10.25 -4.13
N ASN A 43 6.44 11.41 -4.74
CA ASN A 43 5.15 11.73 -5.34
C ASN A 43 5.38 12.37 -6.71
N PHE A 44 5.08 11.62 -7.76
CA PHE A 44 5.23 12.07 -9.15
C PHE A 44 3.95 12.66 -9.73
N THR A 45 2.79 12.29 -9.20
CA THR A 45 1.47 12.77 -9.66
C THR A 45 0.50 12.88 -8.48
N ALA A 46 -0.47 13.79 -8.56
CA ALA A 46 -1.49 13.94 -7.51
C ALA A 46 -2.31 12.66 -7.23
N ALA A 47 -2.26 11.66 -8.11
CA ALA A 47 -2.98 10.40 -8.00
C ALA A 47 -2.10 9.23 -7.51
N MET A 48 -0.84 9.47 -7.13
CA MET A 48 0.10 8.41 -6.80
C MET A 48 1.06 8.81 -5.67
N SER A 49 1.32 7.86 -4.77
CA SER A 49 2.35 7.99 -3.74
C SER A 49 3.19 6.73 -3.69
N ILE A 50 4.50 6.89 -3.54
CA ILE A 50 5.46 5.80 -3.42
C ILE A 50 6.25 6.01 -2.15
N TRP A 51 6.33 4.95 -1.35
CA TRP A 51 7.18 4.88 -0.17
C TRP A 51 8.20 3.77 -0.40
N GLU A 52 9.47 4.14 -0.48
CA GLU A 52 10.58 3.22 -0.70
C GLU A 52 11.38 3.03 0.59
N SER A 53 11.67 1.77 0.92
CA SER A 53 12.58 1.40 1.99
C SER A 53 14.01 1.69 1.56
N ILE A 54 14.72 2.53 2.31
CA ILE A 54 16.13 2.88 2.05
C ILE A 54 17.06 1.68 2.29
N LEU A 55 16.60 0.69 3.07
CA LEU A 55 17.42 -0.46 3.49
C LEU A 55 17.53 -1.54 2.41
N ASP A 56 16.47 -1.76 1.62
CA ASP A 56 16.41 -2.84 0.63
C ASP A 56 15.80 -2.43 -0.72
N GLY A 57 15.38 -1.18 -0.89
CA GLY A 57 14.75 -0.66 -2.10
C GLY A 57 13.34 -1.21 -2.35
N SER A 58 12.75 -1.94 -1.39
CA SER A 58 11.37 -2.39 -1.52
C SER A 58 10.40 -1.22 -1.37
N SER A 59 9.30 -1.20 -2.12
CA SER A 59 8.38 -0.06 -2.17
C SER A 59 6.92 -0.44 -1.99
N ILE A 60 6.16 0.51 -1.47
CA ILE A 60 4.69 0.54 -1.43
C ILE A 60 4.26 1.65 -2.38
N THR A 61 3.50 1.30 -3.41
CA THR A 61 2.91 2.25 -4.35
C THR A 61 1.42 2.27 -4.16
N ILE A 62 0.87 3.46 -3.99
CA ILE A 62 -0.54 3.66 -3.71
C ILE A 62 -1.12 4.61 -4.75
N TYR A 63 -2.19 4.18 -5.40
CA TYR A 63 -2.94 4.99 -6.35
C TYR A 63 -4.27 5.41 -5.75
N TYR A 64 -4.68 6.63 -6.09
CA TYR A 64 -5.91 7.20 -5.57
C TYR A 64 -6.70 7.94 -6.64
N GLN A 65 -8.01 8.03 -6.43
CA GLN A 65 -8.90 8.93 -7.13
C GLN A 65 -9.76 9.65 -6.09
N ASP A 66 -9.75 10.99 -6.10
CA ASP A 66 -10.50 11.81 -5.14
C ASP A 66 -10.26 11.36 -3.68
N GLU A 67 -8.98 11.19 -3.31
CA GLU A 67 -8.50 10.70 -2.00
C GLU A 67 -8.80 9.22 -1.68
N ARG A 68 -9.54 8.52 -2.54
CA ARG A 68 -9.87 7.11 -2.33
C ARG A 68 -8.85 6.18 -2.95
N LEU A 69 -8.44 5.16 -2.20
CA LEU A 69 -7.58 4.09 -2.68
C LEU A 69 -8.21 3.38 -3.89
N THR A 70 -7.46 3.29 -5.00
CA THR A 70 -7.90 2.58 -6.22
C THR A 70 -6.96 1.45 -6.61
N GLN A 71 -5.71 1.47 -6.15
CA GLN A 71 -4.76 0.37 -6.33
C GLN A 71 -3.65 0.44 -5.28
N LEU A 72 -3.22 -0.72 -4.80
CA LEU A 72 -2.10 -0.87 -3.87
C LEU A 72 -1.13 -1.90 -4.44
N LEU A 73 0.09 -1.46 -4.71
CA LEU A 73 1.18 -2.33 -5.18
C LEU A 73 2.28 -2.36 -4.13
N VAL A 74 2.96 -3.51 -4.03
CA VAL A 74 4.07 -3.69 -3.11
C VAL A 74 5.13 -4.59 -3.72
N THR A 75 6.39 -4.26 -3.55
CA THR A 75 7.48 -5.18 -3.90
C THR A 75 7.88 -6.02 -2.68
N PRO A 76 8.28 -7.29 -2.84
CA PRO A 76 8.82 -8.10 -1.75
C PRO A 76 9.97 -7.42 -0.99
N GLY A 77 10.05 -7.64 0.32
CA GLY A 77 11.02 -7.02 1.22
C GLY A 77 10.34 -6.35 2.42
N ILE A 78 11.00 -5.34 2.98
CA ILE A 78 10.50 -4.55 4.13
C ILE A 78 9.13 -3.93 3.85
N ALA A 79 8.87 -3.48 2.63
CA ALA A 79 7.57 -2.97 2.20
C ALA A 79 6.44 -4.00 2.33
N TYR A 80 6.68 -5.25 1.94
CA TYR A 80 5.70 -6.33 2.09
C TYR A 80 5.51 -6.68 3.56
N ASP A 81 6.61 -6.82 4.32
CA ASP A 81 6.56 -7.14 5.74
C ASP A 81 5.83 -6.08 6.56
N TYR A 82 5.98 -4.80 6.18
CA TYR A 82 5.24 -3.68 6.76
C TYR A 82 3.73 -3.79 6.51
N LEU A 83 3.31 -4.16 5.29
CA LEU A 83 1.89 -4.30 4.96
C LEU A 83 1.27 -5.61 5.48
N LEU A 84 2.08 -6.64 5.77
CA LEU A 84 1.59 -7.97 6.13
C LEU A 84 0.54 -7.97 7.26
N PRO A 85 0.68 -7.22 8.37
CA PRO A 85 -0.35 -7.14 9.41
C PRO A 85 -1.67 -6.53 8.90
N LEU A 86 -1.59 -5.54 8.01
CA LEU A 86 -2.78 -4.92 7.40
C LEU A 86 -3.45 -5.87 6.42
N ILE A 87 -2.66 -6.56 5.59
CA ILE A 87 -3.14 -7.62 4.68
C ILE A 87 -3.93 -8.67 5.47
N GLN A 88 -3.39 -9.15 6.59
CA GLN A 88 -4.07 -10.12 7.45
C GLN A 88 -5.32 -9.55 8.12
N LYS A 89 -5.24 -8.35 8.71
CA LYS A 89 -6.35 -7.68 9.39
C LYS A 89 -7.56 -7.47 8.48
N PHE A 90 -7.31 -7.08 7.24
CA PHE A 90 -8.33 -6.74 6.25
C PHE A 90 -8.66 -7.89 5.28
N GLN A 91 -8.04 -9.06 5.46
CA GLN A 91 -8.20 -10.24 4.61
C GLN A 91 -7.91 -9.94 3.12
N LEU A 92 -6.91 -9.09 2.87
CA LEU A 92 -6.48 -8.72 1.53
C LEU A 92 -5.72 -9.89 0.87
N THR A 93 -5.65 -9.87 -0.45
CA THR A 93 -4.90 -10.88 -1.23
C THR A 93 -3.74 -10.23 -1.96
N ALA A 94 -2.58 -10.89 -1.97
CA ALA A 94 -1.43 -10.46 -2.76
C ALA A 94 -1.35 -11.30 -4.03
N MET A 95 -1.35 -10.66 -5.20
CA MET A 95 -1.28 -11.32 -6.50
C MET A 95 -0.09 -10.81 -7.31
N PRO A 96 0.57 -11.68 -8.10
CA PRO A 96 1.64 -11.28 -9.00
C PRO A 96 1.15 -10.43 -10.18
#